data_AF-A0A7S1HNY2-F1
#
_entry.id   AF-A0A7S1HNY2-F1
#
_cell.length_a   1.000
_cell.length_b   1.000
_cell.length_c   1.000
_cell.angle_alpha   90.00
_cell.angle_beta   90.00
_cell.angle_gamma   90.00
#
_symmetry.space_group_name_H-M   'P 1'
#
loop_
_entity.id
_entity.type
_entity.pdbx_description
1 polymer ?
#
loop_
_entity_poly.entity_id
_entity_poly.type
_entity_poly.pdbx_seq_one_letter_code
_entity_poly.pdbx_strand_id
1 'polypeptide(L)'
;GEAGRKEAWAVLGEIEALGIEPNAETFTSLIKTLAKAAKHGNAQAHHGVQAVAEMRARGLEPSPVTASALLSLYAQTAKAGGQVSLDQAWEVVTGLGSRVDA
;
A
#
# COMPACT_ATOMS: atom_id res chain seq x y z
N GLY A 1 11.63 11.52 -2.48
CA GLY A 1 11.32 12.65 -1.59
C GLY A 1 9.95 12.45 -0.98
N GLU A 2 9.62 13.14 0.13
CA GLU A 2 8.27 13.21 0.72
C GLU A 2 7.23 13.59 -0.36
N ALA A 3 7.69 14.36 -1.35
CA ALA A 3 7.06 14.60 -2.64
C ALA A 3 6.48 13.33 -3.26
N GLY A 4 7.25 12.26 -3.46
CA GLY A 4 6.77 11.03 -4.12
C GLY A 4 5.65 10.29 -3.37
N ARG A 5 5.53 10.48 -2.04
CA ARG A 5 4.39 9.97 -1.27
C ARG A 5 3.16 10.84 -1.46
N LYS A 6 3.31 12.16 -1.31
CA LYS A 6 2.21 13.13 -1.46
C LYS A 6 1.68 13.12 -2.90
N GLU A 7 2.58 13.05 -3.87
CA GLU A 7 2.30 12.90 -5.30
C GLU A 7 1.50 11.62 -5.56
N ALA A 8 1.84 10.49 -4.95
CA ALA A 8 1.13 9.24 -5.22
C ALA A 8 -0.34 9.28 -4.75
N TRP A 9 -0.64 9.91 -3.61
CA TRP A 9 -2.03 10.14 -3.17
C TRP A 9 -2.72 11.25 -3.96
N ALA A 10 -2.00 12.30 -4.36
CA ALA A 10 -2.55 13.36 -5.21
C ALA A 10 -2.97 12.81 -6.58
N VAL A 11 -2.15 11.96 -7.19
CA VAL A 11 -2.47 11.28 -8.46
C VAL A 11 -3.70 10.38 -8.30
N LEU A 12 -3.87 9.70 -7.15
CA LEU A 12 -5.10 8.94 -6.89
C LEU A 12 -6.33 9.85 -6.88
N GLY A 13 -6.25 11.01 -6.22
CA GLY A 13 -7.33 12.00 -6.20
C GLY A 13 -7.61 12.62 -7.57
N GLU A 14 -6.59 12.82 -8.42
CA GLU A 14 -6.77 13.27 -9.80
C GLU A 14 -7.47 12.22 -10.67
N ILE A 15 -7.11 10.94 -10.51
CA ILE A 15 -7.80 9.83 -11.19
C ILE A 15 -9.30 9.86 -10.86
N GLU A 16 -9.65 10.05 -9.59
CA GLU A 16 -11.04 10.17 -9.13
C GLU A 16 -11.72 11.43 -9.67
N ALA A 17 -11.03 12.58 -9.68
CA ALA A 17 -11.55 13.84 -10.20
C ALA A 17 -11.85 13.78 -11.71
N LEU A 18 -11.18 12.89 -12.44
CA LEU A 18 -11.46 12.59 -13.85
C LEU A 18 -12.63 11.62 -14.03
N GLY A 19 -13.29 11.18 -12.95
CA GLY A 19 -14.38 10.20 -12.98
C GLY A 19 -13.91 8.77 -13.24
N ILE A 20 -12.61 8.50 -13.08
CA ILE A 20 -12.05 7.16 -13.22
C ILE A 20 -12.02 6.51 -11.84
N GLU A 21 -12.69 5.38 -11.69
CA GLU A 21 -12.76 4.69 -10.41
C GLU A 21 -11.47 3.88 -10.15
N PRO A 22 -10.71 4.17 -9.07
CA PRO A 22 -9.52 3.41 -8.74
C PRO A 22 -9.86 1.95 -8.46
N ASN A 23 -9.07 1.03 -9.02
CA ASN A 23 -9.25 -0.40 -8.85
C ASN A 23 -8.09 -1.01 -8.04
N ALA A 24 -8.13 -2.35 -7.90
CA ALA A 24 -7.14 -3.08 -7.13
C ALA A 24 -5.69 -2.87 -7.63
N GLU A 25 -5.50 -2.73 -8.95
CA GLU A 25 -4.20 -2.46 -9.56
C GLU A 25 -3.72 -1.03 -9.32
N THR A 26 -4.65 -0.05 -9.26
CA THR A 26 -4.33 1.34 -8.90
C THR A 26 -3.76 1.41 -7.48
N PHE A 27 -4.43 0.78 -6.50
CA PHE A 27 -3.93 0.71 -5.12
C PHE A 27 -2.63 -0.08 -4.99
N THR A 28 -2.49 -1.19 -5.72
CA THR A 28 -1.25 -1.97 -5.74
C THR A 28 -0.08 -1.14 -6.28
N SER A 29 -0.33 -0.34 -7.32
CA SER A 29 0.66 0.59 -7.90
C SER A 29 1.03 1.71 -6.93
N LEU A 30 0.05 2.25 -6.20
CA LEU A 30 0.27 3.22 -5.11
C LEU A 30 1.24 2.63 -4.06
N ILE A 31 1.01 1.41 -3.59
CA ILE A 31 1.88 0.76 -2.59
C ILE A 31 3.29 0.53 -3.14
N LYS A 32 3.44 0.13 -4.42
CA LYS A 32 4.76 -0.01 -5.06
C LYS A 32 5.51 1.33 -5.10
N THR A 33 4.81 2.44 -5.37
CA THR A 33 5.40 3.79 -5.36
C THR A 33 5.82 4.20 -3.96
N LEU A 34 4.97 3.94 -2.94
CA LEU A 34 5.32 4.15 -1.53
C LEU A 34 6.58 3.36 -1.14
N ALA A 35 6.69 2.11 -1.60
CA ALA A 35 7.85 1.27 -1.34
C ALA A 35 9.14 1.93 -1.87
N LYS A 36 9.13 2.39 -3.13
CA LYS A 36 10.26 3.15 -3.72
C LYS A 36 10.60 4.42 -2.94
N ALA A 37 9.59 5.15 -2.48
CA ALA A 37 9.79 6.36 -1.66
C ALA A 37 10.41 6.05 -0.29
N ALA A 38 10.06 4.90 0.31
CA ALA A 38 10.60 4.46 1.60
C ALA A 38 12.11 4.17 1.56
N LYS A 39 12.68 3.77 0.41
CA LYS A 39 14.16 3.63 0.26
C LYS A 39 14.94 4.85 0.71
N HIS A 40 14.31 6.02 0.63
CA HIS A 40 14.90 7.31 0.90
C HIS A 40 14.26 7.98 2.13
N GLY A 41 13.61 7.21 3.01
CA GLY A 41 12.98 7.71 4.24
C GLY A 41 11.71 8.55 4.03
N ASN A 42 11.15 8.55 2.81
CA ASN A 42 10.05 9.46 2.45
C ASN A 42 8.65 8.84 2.56
N ALA A 43 8.58 7.55 2.82
CA ALA A 43 7.37 6.83 3.15
C ALA A 43 7.68 5.84 4.27
N GLN A 44 6.63 5.41 4.95
CA GLN A 44 6.65 4.52 6.11
C GLN A 44 5.62 3.40 5.87
N ALA A 45 5.82 2.26 6.54
CA ALA A 45 4.98 1.08 6.39
C ALA A 45 3.47 1.35 6.59
N HIS A 46 3.10 2.21 7.55
CA HIS A 46 1.70 2.54 7.82
C HIS A 46 0.97 3.16 6.62
N HIS A 47 1.67 3.87 5.73
CA HIS A 47 1.05 4.43 4.52
C HIS A 47 0.57 3.35 3.55
N GLY A 48 1.30 2.22 3.48
CA GLY A 48 0.86 1.08 2.68
C GLY A 48 -0.32 0.36 3.32
N VAL A 49 -0.34 0.27 4.65
CA VAL A 49 -1.49 -0.29 5.39
C VAL A 49 -2.75 0.56 5.16
N GLN A 50 -2.62 1.89 5.18
CA GLN A 50 -3.71 2.81 4.84
C GLN A 50 -4.23 2.59 3.41
N ALA A 51 -3.34 2.42 2.43
CA ALA A 51 -3.74 2.13 1.06
C ALA A 51 -4.52 0.81 0.93
N VAL A 52 -4.14 -0.23 1.70
CA VAL A 52 -4.89 -1.50 1.74
C VAL A 52 -6.22 -1.35 2.46
N ALA A 53 -6.28 -0.58 3.54
CA ALA A 53 -7.52 -0.33 4.25
C ALA A 53 -8.54 0.40 3.35
N GLU A 54 -8.09 1.41 2.60
CA GLU A 54 -8.90 2.15 1.64
C GLU A 54 -9.38 1.24 0.50
N MET A 55 -8.49 0.40 -0.05
CA MET A 55 -8.83 -0.61 -1.05
C MET A 55 -9.98 -1.51 -0.55
N ARG A 56 -9.88 -2.04 0.68
CA ARG A 56 -10.93 -2.87 1.28
C ARG A 56 -12.21 -2.10 1.56
N ALA A 57 -12.13 -0.84 2.01
CA ALA A 57 -13.29 0.01 2.24
C ALA A 57 -14.12 0.24 0.97
N ARG A 58 -13.49 0.17 -0.20
CA ARG A 58 -14.12 0.24 -1.53
C ARG A 58 -14.58 -1.12 -2.07
N GLY A 59 -14.57 -2.16 -1.24
CA GLY A 59 -14.91 -3.52 -1.66
C GLY A 59 -13.88 -4.17 -2.59
N LEU A 60 -12.69 -3.60 -2.72
CA LEU A 60 -11.59 -4.16 -3.51
C LEU A 60 -10.74 -5.05 -2.61
N GLU A 61 -10.35 -6.20 -3.15
CA GLU A 61 -9.57 -7.18 -2.39
C GLU A 61 -8.09 -7.09 -2.74
N PRO A 62 -7.20 -7.05 -1.74
CA PRO A 62 -5.77 -7.15 -1.99
C PRO A 62 -5.45 -8.47 -2.69
N SER A 63 -4.50 -8.42 -3.62
CA SER A 63 -4.02 -9.61 -4.34
C SER A 63 -2.68 -10.07 -3.75
N PRO A 64 -2.17 -11.24 -4.16
CA PRO A 64 -0.80 -11.66 -3.83
C PRO A 64 0.26 -10.62 -4.25
N VAL A 65 0.00 -9.86 -5.32
CA VAL A 65 0.85 -8.75 -5.77
C VAL A 65 0.79 -7.59 -4.77
N THR A 66 -0.39 -7.26 -4.24
CA THR A 66 -0.57 -6.25 -3.18
C THR A 66 0.21 -6.63 -1.92
N ALA A 67 0.11 -7.89 -1.48
CA ALA A 67 0.87 -8.39 -0.32
C ALA A 67 2.39 -8.28 -0.54
N SER A 68 2.86 -8.65 -1.72
CA SER A 68 4.28 -8.57 -2.09
C SER A 68 4.79 -7.12 -2.13
N ALA A 69 3.96 -6.19 -2.64
CA ALA A 69 4.25 -4.76 -2.64
C ALA A 69 4.31 -4.20 -1.21
N LEU A 70 3.40 -4.63 -0.33
CA LEU A 70 3.40 -4.23 1.07
C LEU A 70 4.65 -4.74 1.79
N LEU A 71 4.99 -6.03 1.67
CA LEU A 71 6.23 -6.59 2.22
C LEU A 71 7.48 -5.81 1.74
N SER A 72 7.50 -5.45 0.45
CA SER A 72 8.58 -4.62 -0.11
C SER A 72 8.66 -3.25 0.57
N LEU A 73 7.52 -2.61 0.87
CA LEU A 73 7.47 -1.36 1.60
C LEU A 73 7.99 -1.51 3.04
N TYR A 74 7.59 -2.58 3.75
CA TYR A 74 8.08 -2.87 5.10
C TYR A 74 9.61 -3.03 5.11
N ALA A 75 10.15 -3.84 4.21
CA ALA A 75 11.59 -4.06 4.10
C ALA A 75 12.35 -2.74 3.82
N GLN A 76 11.83 -1.89 2.93
CA GLN A 76 12.45 -0.60 2.61
C GLN A 76 12.34 0.40 3.74
N THR A 77 11.23 0.40 4.47
CA THR A 77 11.04 1.22 5.68
C THR A 77 12.05 0.83 6.76
N ALA A 78 12.17 -0.45 7.07
CA ALA A 78 13.14 -0.95 8.06
C ALA A 78 14.59 -0.64 7.64
N LYS A 79 14.94 -0.85 6.36
CA LYS A 79 16.27 -0.53 5.83
C LYS A 79 16.62 0.95 5.95
N ALA A 80 15.63 1.84 5.86
CA ALA A 80 15.81 3.28 6.03
C ALA A 80 15.77 3.73 7.51
N GLY A 81 15.71 2.80 8.47
CA GLY A 81 15.60 3.10 9.91
C GLY A 81 14.20 3.57 10.34
N GLY A 82 13.19 3.40 9.50
CA GLY A 82 11.80 3.71 9.81
C GLY A 82 11.14 2.65 10.68
N GLN A 83 10.02 3.01 11.30
CA GLN A 83 9.26 2.13 12.18
C GLN A 83 8.45 1.12 11.36
N VAL A 84 8.52 -0.14 11.77
CA VAL A 84 7.73 -1.25 11.22
C VAL A 84 7.02 -2.00 12.35
N SER A 85 5.77 -2.40 12.13
CA SER A 85 4.98 -3.22 13.06
C SER A 85 4.56 -4.50 12.34
N LEU A 86 5.05 -5.65 12.80
CA LEU A 86 4.70 -6.94 12.19
C LEU A 86 3.23 -7.30 12.39
N ASP A 87 2.60 -6.85 13.48
CA ASP A 87 1.17 -7.07 13.72
C ASP A 87 0.33 -6.43 12.60
N GLN A 88 0.66 -5.19 12.23
CA GLN A 88 -0.02 -4.50 11.11
C GLN A 88 0.25 -5.17 9.76
N ALA A 89 1.45 -5.74 9.54
CA ALA A 89 1.73 -6.51 8.34
C ALA A 89 0.92 -7.81 8.31
N TRP A 90 0.81 -8.47 9.46
CA TRP A 90 0.15 -9.76 9.60
C TRP A 90 -1.36 -9.67 9.41
N GLU A 91 -2.01 -8.61 9.93
CA GLU A 91 -3.44 -8.33 9.67
C GLU A 91 -3.75 -8.24 8.17
N VAL A 92 -2.88 -7.55 7.41
CA VAL A 92 -3.08 -7.44 5.96
C VAL A 92 -2.91 -8.78 5.26
N VAL A 93 -1.91 -9.58 5.65
CA VAL A 93 -1.60 -10.88 5.03
C VAL A 93 -2.62 -11.96 5.41
N THR A 94 -3.07 -12.02 6.66
CA THR A 94 -4.05 -13.00 7.13
C THR A 94 -5.44 -12.76 6.56
N GLY A 95 -5.83 -11.49 6.36
CA GLY A 95 -7.05 -11.14 5.62
C GLY A 95 -7.06 -11.58 4.15
N LEU A 96 -5.98 -12.17 3.63
CA LEU A 96 -5.93 -12.85 2.32
C LEU A 96 -6.09 -14.38 2.46
N GLY A 97 -5.64 -14.95 3.59
CA GLY A 97 -5.64 -16.39 3.84
C GLY A 97 -7.01 -16.94 4.26
N SER A 98 -7.93 -16.11 4.75
CA SER A 98 -9.29 -16.54 5.11
C SER A 98 -10.18 -16.92 3.92
N ARG A 99 -9.65 -16.94 2.69
CA ARG A 99 -10.38 -17.23 1.43
C ARG A 99 -9.82 -18.40 0.63
N VAL A 100 -8.85 -19.17 1.15
CA VAL A 100 -8.40 -20.39 0.45
C VAL A 100 -9.33 -21.59 0.68
N ASP A 101 -10.34 -21.44 1.55
CA ASP A 101 -11.36 -22.46 1.83
C ASP A 101 -12.78 -21.89 1.57
N ALA A 102 -13.19 -21.76 0.32
CA ALA A 102 -14.58 -21.53 -0.08
C ALA A 102 -14.87 -22.11 -1.47
#